data_AF-A0A7S3ULP2-F1
#
_entry.id   AF-A0A7S3ULP2-F1
#
_cell.length_a   1.000
_cell.length_b   1.000
_cell.length_c   1.000
_cell.angle_alpha   90.00
_cell.angle_beta   90.00
_cell.angle_gamma   90.00
#
_symmetry.space_group_name_H-M   'P 1'
#
loop_
_entity.id
_entity.type
_entity.pdbx_description
1 polymer ?
#
loop_
_entity_poly.entity_id
_entity_poly.type
_entity_poly.pdbx_seq_one_letter_code
_entity_poly.pdbx_strand_id
1 'polypeptide(L)'
;DPSVSNQAITGIIDKVQLAVVDLNSDLQKLERMIRMSIPKAEDGNNWGVEVQLGVVKIVTDARTAMKATNDGLKEYFKERSEAVEKLAKSSETKTSEGTSETESTGGEKP
;
A
#
# COMPACT_ATOMS: atom_id res chain seq x y z
N ASP A 1 -3.06 18.40 13.41
CA ASP A 1 -3.61 18.71 12.08
C ASP A 1 -3.73 17.41 11.28
N PRO A 2 -4.94 16.99 10.88
CA PRO A 2 -5.14 15.78 10.07
C PRO A 2 -4.46 15.84 8.69
N SER A 3 -4.03 17.01 8.21
CA SER A 3 -3.24 17.14 6.98
C SER A 3 -1.85 16.49 7.10
N VAL A 4 -1.28 16.41 8.30
CA VAL A 4 0.09 15.93 8.54
C VAL A 4 0.16 14.40 8.57
N SER A 5 0.98 13.81 7.70
CA SER A 5 1.20 12.35 7.61
C SER A 5 1.65 11.74 8.95
N ASN A 6 1.14 10.54 9.25
CA ASN A 6 1.56 9.79 10.43
C ASN A 6 2.97 9.23 10.24
N GLN A 7 3.94 9.90 10.85
CA GLN A 7 5.37 9.59 10.70
C GLN A 7 5.73 8.17 11.16
N ALA A 8 5.06 7.64 12.19
CA ALA A 8 5.32 6.28 12.67
C ALA A 8 4.88 5.23 11.63
N ILE A 9 3.71 5.41 11.01
CA ILE A 9 3.22 4.52 9.96
C ILE A 9 4.08 4.67 8.71
N THR A 10 4.39 5.90 8.27
CA THR A 10 5.25 6.13 7.11
C THR A 10 6.62 5.46 7.29
N GLY A 11 7.25 5.60 8.46
CA GLY A 11 8.54 4.97 8.74
C GLY A 11 8.50 3.43 8.77
N ILE A 12 7.35 2.82 9.12
CA ILE A 12 7.16 1.38 9.00
C ILE A 12 6.99 0.99 7.52
N ILE A 13 6.17 1.73 6.77
CA ILE A 13 5.94 1.49 5.34
C ILE A 13 7.27 1.53 4.58
N ASP A 14 8.13 2.51 4.83
CA ASP A 14 9.44 2.63 4.17
C ASP A 14 10.33 1.40 4.42
N LYS A 15 10.35 0.90 5.67
CA LYS A 15 11.11 -0.30 6.02
C LYS A 15 10.58 -1.55 5.33
N VAL A 16 9.25 -1.71 5.29
CA VAL A 16 8.62 -2.84 4.61
C VAL A 16 8.86 -2.76 3.11
N GLN A 17 8.75 -1.58 2.51
CA GLN A 17 8.99 -1.37 1.09
C GLN A 17 10.44 -1.73 0.70
N LEU A 18 11.43 -1.33 1.51
CA LEU A 18 12.82 -1.71 1.29
C LEU A 18 12.99 -3.23 1.35
N ALA A 19 12.45 -3.88 2.39
CA ALA A 19 12.52 -5.33 2.54
C ALA A 19 11.85 -6.09 1.38
N VAL A 20 10.71 -5.59 0.88
CA VAL A 20 10.01 -6.16 -0.28
C VAL A 20 10.84 -6.05 -1.55
N VAL A 21 11.52 -4.91 -1.77
CA VAL A 21 12.41 -4.72 -2.93
C VAL A 21 13.58 -5.71 -2.88
N ASP A 22 14.24 -5.82 -1.74
CA ASP A 22 15.38 -6.73 -1.55
C ASP A 22 14.96 -8.18 -1.76
N LEU A 23 13.88 -8.61 -1.10
CA LEU A 23 13.37 -9.97 -1.20
C LEU A 23 12.93 -10.31 -2.63
N ASN A 24 12.27 -9.38 -3.34
CA ASN A 24 11.87 -9.62 -4.73
C ASN A 24 13.10 -9.74 -5.66
N SER A 25 14.19 -9.00 -5.39
CA SER A 25 15.45 -9.14 -6.11
C SER A 25 16.10 -10.50 -5.89
N ASP A 26 16.10 -10.99 -4.65
CA ASP A 26 16.69 -12.29 -4.33
C ASP A 26 15.86 -13.46 -4.86
N LEU A 27 14.54 -13.38 -4.78
CA LEU A 27 13.64 -14.36 -5.40
C LEU A 27 13.83 -14.39 -6.93
N GLN A 28 14.05 -13.25 -7.58
CA GLN A 28 14.38 -13.18 -9.02
C GLN A 28 15.65 -13.93 -9.37
N LYS A 29 16.72 -13.72 -8.59
CA LYS A 29 18.01 -14.41 -8.79
C LYS A 29 17.85 -15.92 -8.61
N LEU A 30 17.14 -16.34 -7.55
CA LEU A 30 16.88 -17.75 -7.27
C LEU A 30 16.07 -18.41 -8.40
N GLU A 31 14.97 -17.78 -8.83
CA GLU A 31 14.15 -18.30 -9.92
C GLU A 31 14.98 -18.47 -11.20
N ARG A 32 15.80 -17.45 -11.53
CA ARG A 32 16.67 -17.51 -12.70
C ARG A 32 17.70 -18.62 -12.59
N MET A 33 18.33 -18.79 -11.43
CA MET A 33 19.31 -19.86 -11.18
C MET A 33 18.69 -21.24 -11.40
N ILE A 34 17.49 -21.48 -10.86
CA ILE A 34 16.81 -22.77 -11.02
C ILE A 34 16.45 -23.00 -12.48
N ARG A 35 15.87 -22.00 -13.16
CA ARG A 35 15.50 -22.12 -14.58
C ARG A 35 16.69 -22.43 -15.49
N MET A 36 17.87 -21.84 -15.20
CA MET A 36 19.11 -22.15 -15.93
C MET A 36 19.68 -23.53 -15.61
N SER A 37 19.26 -24.14 -14.49
CA SER A 37 19.70 -25.47 -14.06
C SER A 37 18.80 -26.60 -14.58
N ILE A 38 17.66 -26.28 -15.21
CA ILE A 38 16.75 -27.27 -15.78
C ILE A 38 17.41 -27.86 -17.06
N PRO A 39 17.66 -29.18 -17.11
CA PRO A 39 18.22 -29.83 -18.28
C PRO A 39 17.21 -29.85 -19.45
N LYS A 40 17.70 -30.17 -20.65
CA LYS A 40 16.81 -30.46 -21.79
C LYS A 40 15.91 -31.65 -21.43
N ALA A 41 14.65 -31.58 -21.85
CA ALA A 41 13.72 -32.69 -21.66
C ALA A 41 14.21 -33.91 -22.45
N GLU A 42 14.34 -35.04 -21.76
CA GLU A 42 14.67 -36.34 -22.33
C GLU A 42 13.46 -37.28 -22.20
N ASP A 43 13.44 -38.37 -22.97
CA ASP A 43 12.37 -39.37 -22.96
C ASP A 43 12.55 -40.29 -21.73
N GLY A 44 11.99 -39.87 -20.59
CA GLY A 44 12.17 -40.50 -19.29
C GLY A 44 13.12 -39.74 -18.36
N ASN A 45 13.14 -40.11 -17.07
CA ASN A 45 14.00 -39.52 -16.02
C ASN A 45 13.75 -38.03 -15.67
N ASN A 46 12.52 -37.54 -15.86
CA ASN A 46 12.16 -36.13 -15.62
C ASN A 46 11.67 -35.81 -14.20
N TRP A 47 11.70 -36.76 -13.26
CA TRP A 47 11.24 -36.51 -11.89
C TRP A 47 11.98 -35.35 -11.22
N GLY A 48 13.32 -35.28 -11.38
CA GLY A 48 14.11 -34.17 -10.86
C GLY A 48 13.73 -32.83 -11.48
N VAL A 49 13.32 -32.82 -12.76
CA VAL A 49 12.83 -31.63 -13.46
C VAL A 49 11.49 -31.18 -12.90
N GLU A 50 10.58 -32.11 -12.60
CA GLU A 50 9.29 -31.81 -11.96
C GLU A 50 9.48 -31.17 -10.58
N VAL A 51 10.42 -31.68 -9.77
CA VAL A 51 10.78 -31.07 -8.47
C VAL A 51 11.30 -29.65 -8.67
N GLN A 52 12.20 -29.42 -9.62
CA GLN A 52 12.71 -28.09 -9.93
C GLN A 52 11.60 -27.12 -10.36
N LEU A 53 10.66 -27.57 -11.21
CA LEU A 53 9.50 -26.78 -11.62
C LEU A 53 8.56 -26.46 -10.44
N GLY A 54 8.39 -27.39 -9.51
CA GLY A 54 7.64 -27.16 -8.27
C GLY A 54 8.25 -26.04 -7.43
N VAL A 55 9.59 -26.03 -7.26
CA VAL A 55 10.29 -24.95 -6.55
C VAL A 55 10.16 -23.62 -7.30
N VAL A 56 10.29 -23.60 -8.63
CA VAL A 56 10.07 -22.40 -9.45
C VAL A 56 8.68 -21.83 -9.23
N LYS A 57 7.65 -22.69 -9.13
CA LYS A 57 6.29 -22.26 -8.83
C LYS A 57 6.21 -21.58 -7.46
N ILE A 58 6.78 -22.17 -6.41
CA ILE A 58 6.81 -21.58 -5.07
C ILE A 58 7.46 -20.20 -5.09
N VAL A 59 8.60 -20.06 -5.78
CA VAL A 59 9.29 -18.78 -5.92
C VAL A 59 8.42 -17.76 -6.66
N THR A 60 7.74 -18.17 -7.72
CA THR A 60 6.82 -17.32 -8.50
C THR A 60 5.62 -16.84 -7.67
N ASP A 61 5.03 -17.74 -6.87
CA ASP A 61 3.92 -17.42 -5.98
C ASP A 61 4.37 -16.42 -4.90
N ALA A 62 5.55 -16.62 -4.31
CA ALA A 62 6.14 -15.70 -3.33
C ALA A 62 6.36 -14.29 -3.92
N ARG A 63 6.85 -14.21 -5.15
CA ARG A 63 7.02 -12.92 -5.86
C ARG A 63 5.68 -12.23 -6.13
N THR A 64 4.65 -13.00 -6.45
CA THR A 64 3.29 -12.47 -6.62
C THR A 64 2.76 -11.87 -5.32
N ALA A 65 2.99 -12.55 -4.18
CA ALA A 65 2.65 -12.03 -2.86
C ALA A 65 3.43 -10.76 -2.50
N MET A 66 4.72 -10.66 -2.87
CA MET A 66 5.52 -9.45 -2.67
C MET A 66 4.96 -8.26 -3.45
N LYS A 67 4.53 -8.48 -4.70
CA LYS A 67 3.87 -7.44 -5.49
C LYS A 67 2.57 -6.97 -4.84
N ALA A 68 1.73 -7.91 -4.40
CA ALA A 68 0.47 -7.59 -3.72
C ALA A 68 0.72 -6.80 -2.41
N THR A 69 1.75 -7.18 -1.64
CA THR A 69 2.16 -6.44 -0.45
C THR A 69 2.53 -5.00 -0.79
N ASN A 70 3.37 -4.81 -1.80
CA ASN A 70 3.80 -3.47 -2.22
C ASN A 70 2.65 -2.60 -2.74
N ASP A 71 1.66 -3.19 -3.41
CA ASP A 71 0.48 -2.46 -3.88
C ASP A 71 -0.44 -2.08 -2.71
N GLY A 72 -0.63 -2.96 -1.72
CA GLY A 72 -1.39 -2.66 -0.49
C GLY A 72 -0.76 -1.55 0.35
N LEU A 73 0.58 -1.41 0.37
CA LEU A 73 1.24 -0.28 1.03
C LEU A 73 0.84 1.08 0.43
N LYS A 74 0.57 1.14 -0.87
CA LYS A 74 0.15 2.37 -1.55
C LYS A 74 -1.29 2.75 -1.22
N GLU A 75 -2.15 1.76 -0.96
CA GLU A 75 -3.55 1.98 -0.61
C GLU A 75 -3.70 2.80 0.66
N TYR A 76 -2.82 2.62 1.65
CA TYR A 76 -2.80 3.45 2.86
C TYR A 76 -2.78 4.96 2.55
N PHE A 77 -1.88 5.39 1.66
CA PHE A 77 -1.76 6.81 1.33
C PHE A 77 -3.00 7.32 0.58
N LYS A 78 -3.55 6.50 -0.31
CA LYS A 78 -4.77 6.82 -1.05
C LYS A 78 -5.95 6.99 -0.09
N GLU A 79 -6.25 5.98 0.71
CA GLU A 79 -7.39 6.03 1.65
C GLU A 79 -7.24 7.17 2.67
N ARG A 80 -6.02 7.39 3.16
CA ARG A 80 -5.73 8.52 4.04
C ARG A 80 -6.00 9.87 3.36
N SER A 81 -5.55 10.06 2.11
CA SER A 81 -5.82 11.30 1.37
C SER A 81 -7.32 11.56 1.20
N GLU A 82 -8.08 10.53 0.82
CA GLU A 82 -9.53 10.64 0.66
C GLU A 82 -10.24 10.99 1.98
N ALA A 83 -9.78 10.42 3.11
CA ALA A 83 -10.31 10.74 4.43
C ALA A 83 -10.00 12.19 4.84
N VAL A 84 -8.78 12.66 4.59
CA VAL A 84 -8.37 14.05 4.89
C VAL A 84 -9.18 15.05 4.07
N GLU A 85 -9.40 14.79 2.78
CA GLU A 85 -10.23 15.66 1.93
C GLU A 85 -11.67 15.76 2.42
N LYS A 86 -12.27 14.63 2.84
CA LYS A 86 -13.63 14.62 3.39
C LYS A 86 -13.72 15.43 4.68
N LEU A 87 -12.72 15.33 5.55
CA LEU A 87 -12.64 16.11 6.79
C LEU A 87 -12.47 17.61 6.51
N ALA A 88 -11.62 17.98 5.55
CA ALA A 88 -11.42 19.37 5.15
C ALA A 88 -12.74 20.00 4.66
N LYS A 89 -13.45 19.35 3.74
CA LYS A 89 -14.75 19.79 3.22
C LYS A 89 -15.81 19.91 4.34
N SER A 90 -15.84 18.97 5.28
CA SER A 90 -16.78 19.05 6.42
C SER A 90 -16.43 20.16 7.42
N SER A 91 -15.15 20.54 7.54
CA SER A 91 -14.73 21.63 8.42
C SER A 91 -15.09 23.02 7.88
N GLU A 92 -15.11 23.18 6.55
CA GLU A 92 -15.60 24.39 5.89
C GLU A 92 -17.09 24.63 6.18
N THR A 93 -17.90 23.56 6.23
CA THR A 93 -19.34 23.67 6.52
C THR A 93 -19.65 24.05 7.97
N LYS A 94 -18.77 23.74 8.93
CA LYS A 94 -19.02 24.02 10.36
C LYS A 94 -18.54 25.40 10.82
N THR A 95 -17.75 26.10 10.03
CA THR A 95 -17.22 27.43 10.40
C THR A 95 -18.22 28.56 10.12
N SER A 96 -19.28 28.32 9.33
CA SER A 96 -20.29 29.34 9.01
C SER A 96 -21.49 29.41 9.97
N GLU A 97 -21.56 28.60 11.02
CA GLU A 97 -22.74 28.50 11.91
C GLU A 97 -22.49 29.12 13.31
N GLY A 98 -21.53 30.03 13.41
CA GLY A 98 -21.14 30.68 14.67
C GLY A 98 -20.89 32.19 14.52
N THR A 99 -21.82 32.93 13.91
CA THR A 99 -21.92 34.39 14.10
C THR A 99 -23.27 34.69 14.73
N SER A 100 -23.23 35.08 15.99
CA SER A 100 -24.35 35.37 16.87
C SER A 100 -25.38 36.32 16.25
N GLU A 101 -26.64 35.91 16.28
CA GLU A 101 -27.79 36.82 16.27
C GLU A 101 -27.75 37.66 17.56
N THR A 102 -27.27 38.91 17.47
CA THR A 102 -27.69 39.96 18.40
C THR A 102 -28.92 40.62 17.82
N GLU A 103 -30.09 40.27 18.36
CA GLU A 103 -31.35 40.96 18.15
C GLU A 103 -31.19 42.45 18.48
N SER A 104 -31.39 43.29 17.48
CA SER A 104 -31.62 44.73 17.65
C SER A 104 -33.11 44.95 17.87
N THR A 105 -33.57 45.00 19.12
CA THR A 105 -34.92 45.48 19.44
C THR A 105 -34.92 47.01 19.47
N GLY A 106 -35.62 47.63 18.52
CA GLY A 106 -35.87 49.07 18.50
C GLY A 106 -37.17 49.47 19.22
N GLY A 107 -37.24 50.75 19.62
CA GLY A 107 -38.41 51.47 20.14
C GLY A 107 -38.23 51.92 21.60
N GLU A 108 -38.50 53.15 22.04
CA GLU A 108 -39.29 54.25 21.49
C GLU A 108 -38.95 55.57 22.25
N LYS A 109 -39.29 56.70 21.62
CA LYS A 109 -39.14 58.10 22.09
C LYS A 109 -40.00 58.39 23.34
N PRO A 110 -39.69 59.45 24.11
CA PRO A 110 -40.42 60.71 23.91
C PRO A 110 -39.53 61.95 23.68
#